data_AF-A0A948WJJ6-F1
#
_entry.id   AF-A0A948WJJ6-F1
#
_cell.length_a   1.000
_cell.length_b   1.000
_cell.length_c   1.000
_cell.angle_alpha   90.00
_cell.angle_beta   90.00
_cell.angle_gamma   90.00
#
_symmetry.space_group_name_H-M   'P 1'
#
loop_
_entity.id
_entity.type
_entity.pdbx_description
1 polymer ?
#
loop_
_entity_poly.entity_id
_entity_poly.type
_entity_poly.pdbx_seq_one_letter_code
_entity_poly.pdbx_strand_id
1 'polypeptide(L)'
;MVNICNGAKWTQEPGVTTEMWKIDGPEVGDESVSWGAQLVPPEGKEQAASTGRTTVARLGEVIMVLQVGDFTASSSVGELSDADWREIVQRAADKLADA
;
A
#
# COMPACT_ATOMS: atom_id res chain seq x y z
N MET A 1 -8.80 -0.73 -17.68
CA MET A 1 -7.36 -0.88 -17.38
C MET A 1 -6.99 0.25 -16.44
N VAL A 2 -6.91 0.02 -15.14
CA VAL A 2 -6.48 1.04 -14.18
C VAL A 2 -4.96 1.13 -14.30
N ASN A 3 -4.47 2.20 -14.94
CA ASN A 3 -3.05 2.48 -14.99
C ASN A 3 -2.65 2.98 -13.60
N ILE A 4 -2.20 2.07 -12.72
CA ILE A 4 -1.43 2.51 -11.56
C ILE A 4 -0.14 3.07 -12.12
N CYS A 5 0.04 4.37 -11.92
CA CYS A 5 1.25 5.08 -12.33
C CYS A 5 2.43 4.47 -11.57
N ASN A 6 3.17 3.56 -12.21
CA ASN A 6 4.45 3.10 -11.70
C ASN A 6 5.37 4.32 -11.52
N GLY A 7 5.76 4.61 -10.28
CA GLY A 7 6.68 5.70 -9.97
C GLY A 7 6.06 7.09 -10.04
N ALA A 8 4.76 7.24 -9.79
CA ALA A 8 4.18 8.56 -9.58
C ALA A 8 4.79 9.17 -8.30
N LYS A 9 5.63 10.18 -8.50
CA LYS A 9 6.30 10.92 -7.45
C LYS A 9 5.99 12.39 -7.58
N TRP A 10 5.57 13.01 -6.49
CA TRP A 10 5.32 14.45 -6.45
C TRP A 10 5.71 15.03 -5.09
N THR A 11 6.12 16.29 -5.11
CA THR A 11 6.45 17.04 -3.90
C THR A 11 5.41 18.14 -3.75
N GLN A 12 4.76 18.17 -2.59
CA GLN A 12 3.80 19.21 -2.22
C GLN A 12 4.50 20.24 -1.33
N GLU A 13 4.11 21.50 -1.41
CA GLU A 13 4.47 22.51 -0.41
C GLU A 13 3.86 22.10 0.95
N PRO A 14 4.65 21.90 2.03
CA PRO A 14 5.96 22.49 2.33
C PRO A 14 7.19 21.55 2.15
N GLY A 15 7.34 20.91 0.99
CA GLY A 15 8.49 20.02 0.66
C GLY A 15 8.27 18.54 0.95
N VAL A 16 7.04 18.12 1.27
CA VAL A 16 6.69 16.73 1.54
C VAL A 16 6.63 15.96 0.22
N THR A 17 7.35 14.86 0.13
CA THR A 17 7.38 14.03 -1.07
C THR A 17 6.49 12.81 -0.88
N THR A 18 5.60 12.58 -1.84
CA THR A 18 4.82 11.34 -1.95
C THR A 18 5.29 10.56 -3.15
N GLU A 19 5.49 9.26 -2.96
CA GLU A 19 5.86 8.33 -4.01
C GLU A 19 4.89 7.14 -3.99
N MET A 20 4.37 6.77 -5.17
CA MET A 20 3.49 5.62 -5.35
C MET A 20 4.11 4.63 -6.32
N TRP A 21 3.95 3.34 -6.02
CA TRP A 21 4.43 2.25 -6.87
C TRP A 21 3.42 1.11 -6.91
N LYS A 22 3.34 0.41 -8.05
CA LYS A 22 2.60 -0.84 -8.13
C LYS A 22 3.35 -1.92 -7.37
N ILE A 23 2.61 -2.81 -6.74
CA ILE A 23 3.13 -4.03 -6.13
C ILE A 23 2.64 -5.19 -6.98
N ASP A 24 3.57 -6.02 -7.44
CA ASP A 24 3.20 -7.24 -8.17
C ASP A 24 2.75 -8.33 -7.17
N GLY A 25 1.51 -8.77 -7.32
CA GLY A 25 0.83 -9.75 -6.47
C GLY A 25 0.27 -9.20 -5.14
N PRO A 26 -0.24 -10.07 -4.25
CA PRO A 26 -0.75 -11.40 -4.59
C PRO A 26 -2.04 -11.26 -5.43
N GLU A 27 -2.15 -12.05 -6.49
CA GLU A 27 -3.40 -12.13 -7.25
C GLU A 27 -4.41 -12.91 -6.43
N VAL A 28 -5.43 -12.23 -5.92
CA VAL A 28 -6.50 -12.82 -5.10
C VAL A 28 -7.87 -12.48 -5.68
N GLY A 29 -8.79 -13.45 -5.62
CA GLY A 29 -10.12 -13.31 -6.20
C GLY A 29 -10.14 -13.29 -7.72
N ASP A 30 -11.19 -12.72 -8.30
CA ASP A 30 -11.40 -12.64 -9.75
C ASP A 30 -10.54 -11.54 -10.39
N GLU A 31 -10.35 -10.44 -9.66
CA GLU A 31 -9.59 -9.28 -10.09
C GLU A 31 -8.90 -8.69 -8.85
N SER A 32 -7.61 -8.38 -8.95
CA SER A 32 -6.88 -7.77 -7.86
C SER A 32 -5.97 -6.65 -8.34
N VAL A 33 -5.71 -5.69 -7.47
CA VAL A 33 -4.75 -4.64 -7.72
C VAL A 33 -4.11 -4.18 -6.41
N SER A 34 -2.78 -4.06 -6.41
CA SER A 34 -1.99 -3.71 -5.24
C SER A 34 -1.04 -2.53 -5.54
N TRP A 35 -0.92 -1.60 -4.60
CA TRP A 35 0.04 -0.49 -4.67
C TRP A 35 0.61 -0.12 -3.31
N GLY A 36 1.80 0.46 -3.33
CA GLY A 36 2.44 1.08 -2.19
C GLY A 36 2.45 2.61 -2.32
N ALA A 37 2.51 3.28 -1.18
CA ALA A 37 2.71 4.71 -1.07
C ALA A 37 3.67 5.03 0.08
N GLN A 38 4.61 5.93 -0.16
CA GLN A 38 5.50 6.47 0.85
C GLN A 38 5.32 7.98 0.92
N LEU A 39 5.32 8.51 2.15
CA LEU A 39 5.34 9.93 2.43
C LEU A 39 6.61 10.24 3.22
N VAL A 40 7.47 11.06 2.59
CA VAL A 40 8.77 11.45 3.13
C VAL A 40 8.73 12.94 3.45
N PRO A 41 8.94 13.33 4.73
CA PRO A 41 9.00 14.74 5.10
C PRO A 41 10.29 15.40 4.58
N PRO A 42 10.34 16.75 4.53
CA PRO A 42 11.57 17.46 4.20
C PRO A 42 12.68 17.16 5.21
N GLU A 43 13.93 17.16 4.74
CA GLU A 43 15.10 16.97 5.60
C GLU A 43 15.10 17.97 6.77
N GLY A 44 15.40 17.48 7.98
CA GLY A 44 15.48 18.31 9.18
C GLY A 44 14.14 18.79 9.75
N LYS A 45 13.00 18.26 9.29
CA LYS A 45 11.68 18.53 9.86
C LYS A 45 11.23 17.41 10.81
N GLU A 46 10.69 17.80 11.96
CA GLU A 46 9.95 16.89 12.86
C GLU A 46 8.55 16.63 12.29
N GLN A 47 8.48 15.82 11.25
CA GLN A 47 7.24 15.34 10.65
C GLN A 47 7.33 13.82 10.54
N ALA A 48 6.20 13.13 10.73
CA ALA A 48 6.17 11.67 10.61
C ALA A 48 6.35 11.23 9.16
N ALA A 49 7.19 10.24 8.94
CA ALA A 49 7.21 9.49 7.69
C ALA A 49 6.20 8.35 7.77
N SER A 50 5.64 7.97 6.62
CA SER A 50 4.72 6.83 6.56
C SER A 50 4.94 6.02 5.30
N THR A 51 4.85 4.70 5.41
CA THR A 51 4.72 3.79 4.27
C THR A 51 3.41 3.02 4.43
N GLY A 52 2.65 2.92 3.36
CA GLY A 52 1.41 2.15 3.31
C GLY A 52 1.34 1.30 2.05
N ARG A 53 0.64 0.16 2.16
CA ARG A 53 0.31 -0.74 1.06
C ARG A 53 -1.20 -0.94 1.05
N THR A 54 -1.77 -0.98 -0.15
CA THR A 54 -3.21 -1.18 -0.35
C THR A 54 -3.43 -2.26 -1.40
N THR A 55 -4.34 -3.19 -1.13
CA THR A 55 -4.90 -4.13 -2.11
C THR A 55 -6.39 -3.92 -2.22
N VAL A 56 -6.89 -3.86 -3.45
CA VAL A 56 -8.31 -3.95 -3.77
C VAL A 56 -8.53 -5.23 -4.57
N ALA A 57 -9.48 -6.05 -4.16
CA ALA A 57 -9.79 -7.31 -4.83
C ALA A 57 -11.29 -7.55 -4.94
N ARG A 58 -11.72 -8.15 -6.05
CA ARG A 58 -13.09 -8.63 -6.26
C ARG A 58 -13.14 -10.13 -5.95
N LEU A 59 -14.07 -10.52 -5.10
CA LEU A 59 -14.35 -11.90 -4.68
C LEU A 59 -15.82 -12.20 -4.98
N GLY A 60 -16.14 -12.54 -6.24
CA GLY A 60 -17.52 -12.64 -6.73
C GLY A 60 -18.24 -11.29 -6.64
N GLU A 61 -19.30 -11.23 -5.81
CA GLU A 61 -20.07 -10.01 -5.57
C GLU A 61 -19.45 -9.11 -4.47
N VAL A 62 -18.46 -9.61 -3.73
CA VAL A 62 -17.80 -8.88 -2.64
C VAL A 62 -16.59 -8.12 -3.17
N ILE A 63 -16.39 -6.89 -2.68
CA ILE A 63 -15.17 -6.11 -2.92
C ILE A 63 -14.42 -5.97 -1.61
N MET A 64 -13.19 -6.49 -1.57
CA MET A 64 -12.26 -6.33 -0.47
C MET A 64 -11.37 -5.11 -0.72
N VAL A 65 -11.25 -4.25 0.29
CA VAL A 65 -10.25 -3.16 0.32
C VAL A 65 -9.43 -3.35 1.60
N LEU A 66 -8.14 -3.63 1.44
CA LEU A 66 -7.21 -3.83 2.55
C LEU A 66 -6.11 -2.78 2.48
N GLN A 67 -5.92 -2.02 3.56
CA GLN A 67 -4.84 -1.05 3.71
C GLN A 67 -4.05 -1.38 4.97
N VAL A 68 -2.73 -1.51 4.82
CA VAL A 68 -1.79 -1.69 5.94
C VAL A 68 -0.70 -0.64 5.80
N GLY A 69 -0.35 0.03 6.89
CA GLY A 69 0.72 1.01 6.86
C GLY A 69 1.33 1.25 8.21
N ASP A 70 2.59 1.63 8.19
CA ASP A 70 3.38 1.99 9.35
C ASP A 70 3.61 3.49 9.36
N PHE A 71 3.42 4.09 10.54
CA PHE A 71 3.71 5.48 10.83
C PHE A 71 4.91 5.53 11.77
N THR A 72 5.96 6.24 11.40
CA THR A 72 7.08 6.48 12.30
C THR A 72 7.44 7.95 12.35
N ALA A 73 7.87 8.40 13.53
CA ALA A 73 8.45 9.72 13.72
C ALA A 73 9.86 9.85 13.12
N SER A 74 10.48 8.73 12.72
CA SER A 74 11.79 8.70 12.05
C SER A 74 11.64 8.70 10.53
N SER A 75 12.66 9.23 9.83
CA SER A 75 12.74 9.24 8.36
C SER A 75 12.93 7.85 7.74
N SER A 76 12.93 6.78 8.53
CA SER A 76 13.09 5.40 8.08
C SER A 76 11.94 4.55 8.60
N VAL A 77 10.90 4.40 7.79
CA VAL A 77 9.84 3.42 8.02
C VAL A 77 10.41 2.05 7.61
N GLY A 78 10.30 1.05 8.49
CA GLY A 78 10.51 -0.33 8.06
C GLY A 78 9.35 -0.72 7.17
N GLU A 79 9.59 -1.02 5.89
CA GLU A 79 8.53 -1.50 5.02
C GLU A 79 8.15 -2.92 5.43
N LEU A 80 6.85 -3.19 5.59
CA LEU A 80 6.33 -4.55 5.65
C LEU A 80 6.87 -5.32 4.45
N SER A 81 7.45 -6.50 4.68
CA SER A 81 8.01 -7.30 3.60
C SER A 81 6.92 -7.73 2.62
N ASP A 82 7.30 -7.97 1.37
CA ASP A 82 6.36 -8.47 0.35
C ASP A 82 5.73 -9.81 0.74
N ALA A 83 6.48 -10.66 1.47
CA ALA A 83 5.98 -11.94 1.95
C ALA A 83 4.90 -11.74 3.02
N ASP A 84 5.17 -10.90 4.02
CA ASP A 84 4.22 -10.65 5.10
C ASP A 84 2.96 -9.96 4.56
N TRP A 85 3.12 -9.00 3.65
CA TRP A 85 2.01 -8.36 2.96
C TRP A 85 1.13 -9.37 2.24
N ARG A 86 1.73 -10.26 1.45
CA ARG A 86 0.99 -11.30 0.70
C ARG A 86 0.23 -12.23 1.63
N GLU A 87 0.84 -12.62 2.75
CA GLU A 87 0.19 -13.47 3.75
C GLU A 87 -1.04 -12.79 4.35
N ILE A 88 -0.97 -11.51 4.70
CA ILE A 88 -2.11 -10.76 5.25
C ILE A 88 -3.24 -10.65 4.22
N VAL A 89 -2.92 -10.29 2.97
CA VAL A 89 -3.91 -10.18 1.89
C VAL A 89 -4.61 -11.51 1.65
N GLN A 90 -3.87 -12.62 1.57
CA GLN A 90 -4.44 -13.94 1.35
C GLN A 90 -5.37 -14.34 2.50
N ARG A 91 -4.95 -14.15 3.75
CA ARG A 91 -5.79 -14.45 4.92
C ARG A 91 -7.08 -13.65 4.96
N ALA A 92 -7.04 -12.39 4.54
CA ALA A 92 -8.23 -11.55 4.46
C ALA A 92 -9.20 -12.07 3.38
N ALA A 93 -8.69 -12.45 2.21
CA ALA A 93 -9.49 -13.02 1.14
C ALA A 93 -10.12 -14.36 1.54
N ASP A 94 -9.34 -15.27 2.15
CA ASP A 94 -9.83 -16.57 2.64
C ASP A 94 -10.96 -16.39 3.66
N LYS A 95 -10.81 -15.42 4.58
CA LYS A 95 -11.81 -15.16 5.61
C LYS A 95 -13.15 -14.68 5.05
N LEU A 96 -13.12 -13.95 3.94
CA LEU A 96 -14.32 -13.48 3.25
C LEU A 96 -14.97 -14.58 2.40
N ALA A 97 -14.20 -15.52 1.87
CA ALA A 97 -14.73 -16.66 1.12
C ALA A 97 -15.48 -17.66 2.03
N ASP A 98 -15.09 -17.74 3.30
CA ASP A 98 -15.72 -18.59 4.32
C ASP A 98 -17.01 -18.00 4.94
N ALA A 99 -17.36 -16.74 4.62
CA ALA A 99 -18.47 -16.00 5.22
C ALA A 99 -19.76 -16.10 4.41
#